data_AF-A0A0C1R0H2-F1
#
_entry.id   AF-A0A0C1R0H2-F1
#
_cell.length_a   1.000
_cell.length_b   1.000
_cell.length_c   1.000
_cell.angle_alpha   90.00
_cell.angle_beta   90.00
_cell.angle_gamma   90.00
#
_symmetry.space_group_name_H-M   'P 1'
#
loop_
_entity.id
_entity.type
_entity.pdbx_description
1 polymer ?
#
loop_
_entity_poly.entity_id
_entity_poly.type
_entity_poly.pdbx_seq_one_letter_code
_entity_poly.pdbx_strand_id
1 'polypeptide(L)'
;MSLSLRHWLAEHDIEIPHIDRFSSGQIAGLAFRIVQDMELKSLSIFDLCPFVEVLEVPLGADVLEISTFAQLTQNLVSAFSQKKSLKRNEGTWLAFQIAYLRALHQVLSQEKKLRRPWLSRMMIWDSPPSSLRLLPDAQLQGLLKTLRPGKLTDTQAEQALSVVADSLLVQQMNNASVAWLLANSAEEAEAKSLVQRLVNGLTGHLLAAIAENAPSFAQLQKFFRLGNSLLPTSTSTVTAGDKIDLYRELYRASLIQSYSEPLFAESFSLKDVYVSPKGQPLEKNGSGQMPTTSQAVDLMTWAQQQLSDLETVALIESEVGYGKSSFCRIWAGILAQEAYPNWMPVLINLSEVTPCESLEATLNSGFKGNFHVNLSEWLELSHPRCLLLLDSLDELPPSYLGKR
;
A
#
# COMPACT_ATOMS: atom_id res chain seq x y z
N MET A 1 -16.91 12.48 23.75
CA MET A 1 -17.65 13.11 22.64
C MET A 1 -16.79 12.90 21.41
N SER A 2 -17.33 12.36 20.31
CA SER A 2 -16.58 12.17 19.05
C SER A 2 -16.87 13.32 18.09
N LEU A 3 -15.89 13.73 17.30
CA LEU A 3 -16.13 14.59 16.14
C LEU A 3 -16.51 13.70 14.96
N SER A 4 -17.66 13.97 14.33
CA SER A 4 -17.96 13.43 13.00
C SER A 4 -17.57 14.46 11.95
N LEU A 5 -16.64 14.10 11.07
CA LEU A 5 -16.31 14.87 9.87
C LEU A 5 -17.54 15.09 9.01
N ARG A 6 -18.37 14.07 8.82
CA ARG A 6 -19.60 14.18 8.03
C ARG A 6 -20.55 15.24 8.59
N HIS A 7 -20.77 15.22 9.91
CA HIS A 7 -21.61 16.20 10.58
C HIS A 7 -21.01 17.61 10.51
N TRP A 8 -19.71 17.74 10.78
CA TRP A 8 -19.00 19.02 10.71
C TRP A 8 -19.08 19.63 9.31
N LEU A 9 -18.92 18.83 8.25
CA LEU A 9 -19.03 19.28 6.86
C LEU A 9 -20.47 19.74 6.55
N ALA A 10 -21.48 18.99 7.00
CA ALA A 10 -22.88 19.35 6.83
C ALA A 10 -23.26 20.65 7.57
N GLU A 11 -22.73 20.88 8.78
CA GLU A 11 -22.94 22.13 9.53
C GLU A 11 -22.37 23.37 8.82
N HIS A 12 -21.41 23.18 7.91
CA HIS A 12 -20.76 24.24 7.16
C HIS A 12 -21.18 24.28 5.67
N ASP A 13 -22.26 23.59 5.32
CA ASP A 13 -22.80 23.51 3.94
C ASP A 13 -21.75 23.01 2.91
N ILE A 14 -20.86 22.11 3.33
CA ILE A 14 -19.85 21.50 2.45
C ILE A 14 -20.31 20.08 2.07
N GLU A 15 -20.70 19.92 0.81
CA GLU A 15 -21.01 18.60 0.27
C GLU A 15 -19.72 17.81 -0.02
N ILE A 16 -19.67 16.55 0.42
CA ILE A 16 -18.51 15.67 0.25
C ILE A 16 -18.06 15.55 -1.22
N PRO A 17 -18.96 15.36 -2.22
CA PRO A 17 -18.54 15.30 -3.62
C PRO A 17 -17.86 16.57 -4.16
N HIS A 18 -18.06 17.73 -3.50
CA HIS A 18 -17.39 18.96 -3.88
C HIS A 18 -15.94 19.02 -3.41
N ILE A 19 -15.59 18.28 -2.35
CA ILE A 19 -14.23 18.28 -1.79
C ILE A 19 -13.23 17.69 -2.78
N ASP A 20 -13.63 16.72 -3.62
CA ASP A 20 -12.76 16.16 -4.66
C ASP A 20 -12.32 17.20 -5.71
N ARG A 21 -13.04 18.33 -5.81
CA ARG A 21 -12.68 19.45 -6.69
C ARG A 21 -11.86 20.52 -6.00
N PHE A 22 -11.61 20.39 -4.71
CA PHE A 22 -10.82 21.37 -3.96
C PHE A 22 -9.34 21.25 -4.34
N SER A 23 -8.69 22.40 -4.48
CA SER A 23 -7.23 22.47 -4.53
C SER A 23 -6.62 22.01 -3.20
N SER A 24 -5.37 21.59 -3.22
CA SER A 24 -4.64 21.18 -2.00
C SER A 24 -4.68 22.26 -0.91
N GLY A 25 -4.63 23.54 -1.29
CA GLY A 25 -4.73 24.66 -0.34
C GLY A 25 -6.11 24.79 0.31
N GLN A 26 -7.19 24.50 -0.41
CA GLN A 26 -8.56 24.51 0.13
C GLN A 26 -8.77 23.36 1.12
N ILE A 27 -8.30 22.15 0.81
CA ILE A 27 -8.39 21.00 1.72
C ILE A 27 -7.54 21.23 2.99
N ALA A 28 -6.35 21.82 2.84
CA ALA A 28 -5.53 22.20 3.99
C ALA A 28 -6.23 23.25 4.88
N GLY A 29 -6.86 24.25 4.28
CA GLY A 29 -7.65 25.26 5.00
C GLY A 29 -8.87 24.66 5.72
N LEU A 30 -9.54 23.69 5.09
CA LEU A 30 -10.63 22.92 5.68
C LEU A 30 -10.17 22.13 6.92
N ALA A 31 -9.08 21.36 6.77
CA ALA A 31 -8.47 20.61 7.85
C ALA A 31 -8.06 21.51 9.03
N PHE A 32 -7.48 22.68 8.76
CA PHE A 32 -7.10 23.64 9.79
C PHE A 32 -8.30 24.13 10.61
N ARG A 33 -9.45 24.43 9.96
CA ARG A 33 -10.68 24.84 10.66
C ARG A 33 -11.25 23.73 11.53
N ILE A 34 -11.22 22.49 11.06
CA ILE A 34 -11.63 21.32 11.84
C ILE A 34 -10.77 21.18 13.10
N VAL A 35 -9.44 21.31 12.97
CA VAL A 35 -8.52 21.26 14.12
C VAL A 35 -8.80 22.38 15.12
N GLN A 36 -9.10 23.60 14.65
CA GLN A 36 -9.49 24.71 15.53
C GLN A 36 -10.79 24.42 16.29
N ASP A 37 -11.81 23.89 15.61
CA ASP A 37 -13.09 23.54 16.26
C ASP A 37 -12.92 22.41 17.29
N MET A 38 -12.08 21.40 16.99
CA MET A 38 -11.73 20.36 17.95
C MET A 38 -11.09 20.93 19.22
N GLU A 39 -10.20 21.93 19.09
CA GLU A 39 -9.58 22.58 20.25
C GLU A 39 -10.60 23.36 21.08
N LEU A 40 -11.50 24.12 20.43
CA LEU A 40 -12.57 24.84 21.11
C LEU A 40 -13.48 23.87 21.89
N LYS A 41 -13.73 22.68 21.33
CA LYS A 41 -14.52 21.60 21.95
C LYS A 41 -13.70 20.70 22.88
N SER A 42 -12.41 20.99 23.10
CA SER A 42 -11.49 20.18 23.92
C SER A 42 -11.45 18.70 23.52
N LEU A 43 -11.56 18.41 22.23
CA LEU A 43 -11.49 17.07 21.66
C LEU A 43 -10.04 16.64 21.41
N SER A 44 -9.78 15.36 21.56
CA SER A 44 -8.50 14.73 21.27
C SER A 44 -8.46 14.13 19.85
N ILE A 45 -7.27 13.81 19.35
CA ILE A 45 -7.11 13.11 18.06
C ILE A 45 -7.85 11.76 18.03
N PHE A 46 -7.99 11.09 19.18
CA PHE A 46 -8.72 9.83 19.28
C PHE A 46 -10.24 9.99 19.15
N ASP A 47 -10.76 11.21 19.29
CA ASP A 47 -12.18 11.52 19.08
C ASP A 47 -12.52 11.64 17.58
N LEU A 48 -11.52 11.57 16.70
CA LEU A 48 -11.66 11.50 15.25
C LEU A 48 -11.51 10.06 14.76
N CYS A 49 -12.56 9.51 14.12
CA CYS A 49 -12.51 8.17 13.53
C CYS A 49 -13.14 8.12 12.13
N PRO A 50 -12.47 8.70 11.11
CA PRO A 50 -12.98 8.78 9.74
C PRO A 50 -13.28 7.40 9.14
N PHE A 51 -12.52 6.37 9.53
CA PHE A 51 -12.79 4.99 9.12
C PHE A 51 -14.17 4.49 9.57
N VAL A 52 -14.54 4.73 10.84
CA VAL A 52 -15.86 4.35 11.34
C VAL A 52 -16.96 5.15 10.66
N GLU A 53 -16.76 6.45 10.41
CA GLU A 53 -17.75 7.29 9.72
C GLU A 53 -18.06 6.82 8.29
N VAL A 54 -17.08 6.21 7.62
CA VAL A 54 -17.28 5.57 6.30
C VAL A 54 -18.07 4.28 6.45
N LEU A 55 -17.70 3.41 7.40
CA LEU A 55 -18.37 2.13 7.63
C LEU A 55 -19.78 2.25 8.23
N GLU A 56 -20.18 3.43 8.68
CA GLU A 56 -21.54 3.69 9.19
C GLU A 56 -22.59 3.77 8.09
N VAL A 57 -22.17 4.05 6.85
CA VAL A 57 -23.05 4.32 5.73
C VAL A 57 -22.99 3.18 4.71
N PRO A 58 -24.11 2.87 4.02
CA PRO A 58 -24.11 1.88 2.94
C PRO A 58 -23.12 2.25 1.83
N LEU A 59 -22.54 1.24 1.19
CA LEU A 59 -21.57 1.37 0.08
C LEU A 59 -22.12 2.16 -1.12
N GLY A 60 -23.45 2.24 -1.27
CA GLY A 60 -24.12 3.05 -2.29
C GLY A 60 -23.95 4.56 -2.12
N ALA A 61 -23.58 5.03 -0.92
CA ALA A 61 -23.06 6.39 -0.73
C ALA A 61 -21.62 6.41 -1.25
N ASP A 62 -21.50 6.74 -2.53
CA ASP A 62 -20.30 6.92 -3.36
C ASP A 62 -18.95 6.45 -2.79
N VAL A 63 -18.30 5.50 -3.48
CA VAL A 63 -16.91 5.06 -3.24
C VAL A 63 -15.93 6.24 -3.18
N LEU A 64 -16.25 7.37 -3.85
CA LEU A 64 -15.48 8.61 -3.77
C LEU A 64 -15.35 9.15 -2.34
N GLU A 65 -16.37 8.97 -1.48
CA GLU A 65 -16.31 9.44 -0.08
C GLU A 65 -15.14 8.82 0.69
N ILE A 66 -14.78 7.56 0.40
CA ILE A 66 -13.66 6.87 1.05
C ILE A 66 -12.34 7.59 0.74
N SER A 67 -12.12 7.96 -0.52
CA SER A 67 -10.92 8.70 -0.93
C SER A 67 -10.89 10.12 -0.34
N THR A 68 -12.04 10.81 -0.32
CA THR A 68 -12.15 12.14 0.27
C THR A 68 -11.81 12.13 1.76
N PHE A 69 -12.33 11.15 2.51
CA PHE A 69 -12.05 11.02 3.95
C PHE A 69 -10.58 10.67 4.20
N ALA A 70 -9.97 9.83 3.37
CA ALA A 70 -8.52 9.55 3.47
C ALA A 70 -7.69 10.83 3.24
N GLN A 71 -8.02 11.61 2.22
CA GLN A 71 -7.31 12.87 1.89
C GLN A 71 -7.52 13.95 2.95
N LEU A 72 -8.75 14.09 3.48
CA LEU A 72 -9.04 15.02 4.56
C LEU A 72 -8.28 14.62 5.83
N THR A 73 -8.28 13.34 6.20
CA THR A 73 -7.53 12.82 7.36
C THR A 73 -6.03 13.07 7.23
N GLN A 74 -5.48 12.92 6.03
CA GLN A 74 -4.09 13.27 5.73
C GLN A 74 -3.80 14.77 5.94
N ASN A 75 -4.68 15.66 5.51
CA ASN A 75 -4.51 17.09 5.74
C ASN A 75 -4.69 17.45 7.23
N LEU A 76 -5.53 16.72 7.97
CA LEU A 76 -5.65 16.86 9.42
C LEU A 76 -4.35 16.51 10.13
N VAL A 77 -3.64 15.44 9.70
CA VAL A 77 -2.31 15.10 10.22
C VAL A 77 -1.36 16.28 10.09
N SER A 78 -1.30 16.89 8.91
CA SER A 78 -0.45 18.06 8.66
C SER A 78 -0.84 19.22 9.59
N ALA A 79 -2.13 19.54 9.70
CA ALA A 79 -2.64 20.61 10.55
C ALA A 79 -2.36 20.39 12.05
N PHE A 80 -2.53 19.16 12.57
CA PHE A 80 -2.18 18.83 13.95
C PHE A 80 -0.68 18.97 14.20
N SER A 81 0.15 18.45 13.27
CA SER A 81 1.60 18.44 13.42
C SER A 81 2.26 19.82 13.43
N GLN A 82 1.63 20.81 12.77
CA GLN A 82 2.12 22.19 12.75
C GLN A 82 2.09 22.85 14.14
N LYS A 83 1.15 22.46 15.00
CA LYS A 83 1.03 23.00 16.36
C LYS A 83 1.90 22.23 17.35
N LYS A 84 1.92 20.90 17.23
CA LYS A 84 2.65 20.01 18.12
C LYS A 84 3.02 18.73 17.40
N SER A 85 4.23 18.21 17.66
CA SER A 85 4.61 16.89 17.18
C SER A 85 3.65 15.82 17.69
N LEU A 86 3.17 14.99 16.76
CA LEU A 86 2.29 13.87 17.07
C LEU A 86 3.03 12.86 17.93
N LYS A 87 2.40 12.39 19.00
CA LYS A 87 2.89 11.22 19.72
C LYS A 87 2.77 9.97 18.84
N ARG A 88 3.60 8.96 19.10
CA ARG A 88 3.56 7.69 18.37
C ARG A 88 2.17 7.09 18.30
N ASN A 89 1.41 7.06 19.40
CA ASN A 89 0.05 6.54 19.40
C ASN A 89 -0.95 7.37 18.59
N GLU A 90 -0.89 8.70 18.67
CA GLU A 90 -1.71 9.61 17.86
C GLU A 90 -1.37 9.47 16.36
N GLY A 91 -0.08 9.43 16.03
CA GLY A 91 0.40 9.23 14.67
C GLY A 91 0.00 7.87 14.11
N THR A 92 0.14 6.80 14.91
CA THR A 92 -0.26 5.44 14.52
C THR A 92 -1.76 5.39 14.25
N TRP A 93 -2.58 5.97 15.13
CA TRP A 93 -4.02 6.02 14.95
C TRP A 93 -4.42 6.67 13.62
N LEU A 94 -3.86 7.84 13.31
CA LEU A 94 -4.18 8.54 12.05
C LEU A 94 -3.61 7.82 10.82
N ALA A 95 -2.37 7.30 10.89
CA ALA A 95 -1.74 6.59 9.79
C ALA A 95 -2.52 5.32 9.41
N PHE A 96 -2.98 4.54 10.39
CA PHE A 96 -3.79 3.35 10.15
C PHE A 96 -5.14 3.69 9.53
N GLN A 97 -5.81 4.76 9.98
CA GLN A 97 -7.07 5.18 9.36
C GLN A 97 -6.90 5.61 7.90
N ILE A 98 -5.87 6.40 7.59
CA ILE A 98 -5.54 6.77 6.21
C ILE A 98 -5.25 5.52 5.37
N ALA A 99 -4.40 4.63 5.87
CA ALA A 99 -4.01 3.42 5.15
C ALA A 99 -5.18 2.46 4.89
N TYR A 100 -6.04 2.23 5.89
CA TYR A 100 -7.23 1.40 5.73
C TYR A 100 -8.23 1.97 4.74
N LEU A 101 -8.51 3.27 4.80
CA LEU A 101 -9.41 3.92 3.86
C LEU A 101 -8.88 3.80 2.43
N ARG A 102 -7.57 4.03 2.22
CA ARG A 102 -6.93 3.86 0.91
C ARG A 102 -6.96 2.41 0.41
N ALA A 103 -6.66 1.46 1.30
CA ALA A 103 -6.67 0.03 0.97
C ALA A 103 -8.09 -0.46 0.64
N LEU A 104 -9.09 -0.05 1.42
CA LEU A 104 -10.50 -0.33 1.17
C LEU A 104 -10.94 0.27 -0.17
N HIS A 105 -10.61 1.52 -0.44
CA HIS A 105 -10.89 2.18 -1.71
C HIS A 105 -10.24 1.44 -2.89
N GLN A 106 -8.98 0.98 -2.76
CA GLN A 106 -8.30 0.22 -3.80
C GLN A 106 -9.02 -1.10 -4.10
N VAL A 107 -9.35 -1.89 -3.07
CA VAL A 107 -10.06 -3.17 -3.22
C VAL A 107 -11.44 -2.96 -3.86
N LEU A 108 -12.22 -1.99 -3.39
CA LEU A 108 -13.54 -1.68 -3.96
C LEU A 108 -13.43 -1.20 -5.42
N SER A 109 -12.40 -0.41 -5.74
CA SER A 109 -12.12 0.03 -7.11
C SER A 109 -11.75 -1.15 -8.03
N GLN A 110 -11.01 -2.14 -7.52
CA GLN A 110 -10.70 -3.38 -8.25
C GLN A 110 -12.00 -4.19 -8.50
N GLU A 111 -12.84 -4.36 -7.48
CA GLU A 111 -14.12 -5.08 -7.65
C GLU A 111 -15.08 -4.36 -8.61
N LYS A 112 -15.09 -3.02 -8.61
CA LYS A 112 -15.84 -2.21 -9.58
C LYS A 112 -15.33 -2.45 -11.00
N LYS A 113 -14.00 -2.52 -11.21
CA LYS A 113 -13.39 -2.84 -12.52
C LYS A 113 -13.75 -4.26 -12.97
N LEU A 114 -13.79 -5.21 -12.05
CA LEU A 114 -14.21 -6.60 -12.30
C LEU A 114 -15.72 -6.77 -12.47
N ARG A 115 -16.52 -5.71 -12.27
CA ARG A 115 -17.99 -5.70 -12.42
C ARG A 115 -18.67 -6.80 -11.59
N ARG A 116 -18.26 -6.95 -10.32
CA ARG A 116 -18.83 -7.97 -9.44
C ARG A 116 -20.34 -7.80 -9.25
N PRO A 117 -21.14 -8.89 -9.34
CA PRO A 117 -22.59 -8.82 -9.17
C PRO A 117 -23.03 -8.28 -7.79
N TRP A 118 -22.30 -8.57 -6.71
CA TRP A 118 -22.67 -8.12 -5.37
C TRP A 118 -22.59 -6.59 -5.24
N LEU A 119 -21.65 -5.93 -5.92
CA LEU A 119 -21.59 -4.47 -6.00
C LEU A 119 -22.81 -3.91 -6.75
N SER A 120 -23.23 -4.58 -7.82
CA SER A 120 -24.41 -4.16 -8.60
C SER A 120 -25.71 -4.32 -7.81
N ARG A 121 -25.83 -5.35 -6.95
CA ARG A 121 -27.00 -5.52 -6.04
C ARG A 121 -27.19 -4.32 -5.12
N MET A 122 -26.11 -3.61 -4.79
CA MET A 122 -26.12 -2.41 -3.95
C MET A 122 -26.50 -1.14 -4.70
N MET A 123 -26.06 -1.00 -5.97
CA MET A 123 -26.38 0.18 -6.78
C MET A 123 -27.84 0.24 -7.26
N ILE A 124 -28.64 -0.81 -7.03
CA ILE A 124 -30.09 -0.81 -7.31
C ILE A 124 -30.86 0.04 -6.28
N TRP A 125 -30.23 0.43 -5.17
CA TRP A 125 -30.81 1.34 -4.18
C TRP A 125 -30.59 2.80 -4.58
N ASP A 126 -31.05 3.18 -5.77
CA ASP A 126 -31.24 4.58 -6.20
C ASP A 126 -32.42 5.23 -5.43
N SER A 127 -32.37 5.23 -4.10
CA SER A 127 -33.16 6.19 -3.33
C SER A 127 -32.38 7.50 -3.32
N PRO A 128 -33.06 8.67 -3.46
CA PRO A 128 -32.37 9.95 -3.53
C PRO A 128 -31.43 10.12 -2.31
N PRO A 129 -30.31 10.85 -2.47
CA PRO A 129 -29.26 11.02 -1.45
C PRO A 129 -29.70 11.78 -0.17
N SER A 130 -31.01 11.90 0.06
CA SER A 130 -31.63 12.80 1.03
C SER A 130 -31.79 12.22 2.44
N SER A 131 -31.34 11.00 2.69
CA SER A 131 -31.21 10.51 4.08
C SER A 131 -29.99 9.62 4.23
N LEU A 132 -28.99 10.15 4.94
CA LEU A 132 -27.87 9.43 5.54
C LEU A 132 -28.38 8.35 6.51
N ARG A 133 -28.96 7.28 5.96
CA ARG A 133 -29.53 6.20 6.75
C ARG A 133 -28.39 5.27 7.15
N LEU A 134 -28.01 5.35 8.42
CA LEU A 134 -27.03 4.45 9.01
C LEU A 134 -27.44 2.99 8.79
N LEU A 135 -26.45 2.13 8.57
CA LEU A 135 -26.68 0.68 8.49
C LEU A 135 -27.22 0.17 9.85
N PRO A 136 -28.42 -0.45 9.88
CA PRO A 136 -29.05 -0.88 11.13
C PRO A 136 -28.46 -2.16 11.73
N ASP A 137 -27.38 -2.70 11.16
CA ASP A 137 -26.78 -3.98 11.57
C ASP A 137 -26.18 -3.88 12.99
N ALA A 138 -26.75 -4.65 13.93
CA ALA A 138 -26.36 -4.57 15.34
C ALA A 138 -24.94 -5.07 15.61
N GLN A 139 -24.44 -6.04 14.83
CA GLN A 139 -23.09 -6.58 14.97
C GLN A 139 -22.06 -5.54 14.51
N LEU A 140 -22.29 -4.92 13.34
CA LEU A 140 -21.49 -3.82 12.84
C LEU A 140 -21.48 -2.67 13.85
N GLN A 141 -22.64 -2.20 14.32
CA GLN A 141 -22.72 -1.11 15.29
C GLN A 141 -21.99 -1.43 16.60
N GLY A 142 -22.00 -2.70 17.04
CA GLY A 142 -21.20 -3.17 18.17
C GLY A 142 -19.70 -3.00 17.92
N LEU A 143 -19.21 -3.44 16.76
CA LEU A 143 -17.80 -3.35 16.37
C LEU A 143 -17.36 -1.89 16.18
N LEU A 144 -18.16 -1.05 15.53
CA LEU A 144 -17.87 0.37 15.32
C LEU A 144 -17.78 1.14 16.65
N LYS A 145 -18.58 0.76 17.65
CA LYS A 145 -18.47 1.30 19.02
C LYS A 145 -17.15 0.92 19.69
N THR A 146 -16.58 -0.25 19.41
CA THR A 146 -15.27 -0.61 19.99
C THR A 146 -14.12 0.23 19.42
N LEU A 147 -14.28 0.74 18.20
CA LEU A 147 -13.31 1.64 17.55
C LEU A 147 -13.47 3.10 18.02
N ARG A 148 -14.64 3.51 18.54
CA ARG A 148 -14.94 4.89 19.00
C ARG A 148 -14.89 5.06 20.53
N PRO A 149 -14.17 6.05 21.06
CA PRO A 149 -12.80 6.43 20.72
C PRO A 149 -11.86 5.45 21.46
N GLY A 150 -11.39 4.42 20.75
CA GLY A 150 -10.41 3.50 21.31
C GLY A 150 -9.14 4.27 21.67
N LYS A 151 -8.84 4.44 22.96
CA LYS A 151 -7.57 5.04 23.39
C LYS A 151 -6.45 4.05 23.05
N LEU A 152 -5.73 4.31 21.96
CA LEU A 152 -4.54 3.56 21.61
C LEU A 152 -3.42 3.93 22.59
N THR A 153 -3.02 2.98 23.42
CA THR A 153 -1.85 3.14 24.28
C THR A 153 -0.57 3.10 23.44
N ASP A 154 0.51 3.63 23.98
CA ASP A 154 1.79 3.69 23.27
C ASP A 154 2.39 2.28 23.00
N THR A 155 2.14 1.33 23.90
CA THR A 155 2.52 -0.08 23.71
C THR A 155 1.71 -0.76 22.60
N GLN A 156 0.40 -0.51 22.54
CA GLN A 156 -0.45 -1.00 21.45
C GLN A 156 -0.06 -0.37 20.11
N ALA A 157 0.34 0.90 20.10
CA ALA A 157 0.83 1.58 18.91
C ALA A 157 2.14 0.96 18.39
N GLU A 158 3.09 0.70 19.30
CA GLU A 158 4.33 0.01 18.94
C GLU A 158 4.09 -1.41 18.41
N GLN A 159 3.20 -2.16 19.05
CA GLN A 159 2.79 -3.48 18.58
C GLN A 159 2.17 -3.39 17.17
N ALA A 160 1.28 -2.43 16.94
CA ALA A 160 0.64 -2.21 15.64
C ALA A 160 1.64 -1.89 14.52
N LEU A 161 2.70 -1.14 14.82
CA LEU A 161 3.73 -0.82 13.83
C LEU A 161 4.71 -1.98 13.60
N SER A 162 4.98 -2.80 14.61
CA SER A 162 5.97 -3.88 14.55
C SER A 162 5.41 -5.16 13.93
N VAL A 163 4.14 -5.47 14.22
CA VAL A 163 3.44 -6.67 13.73
C VAL A 163 2.09 -6.25 13.17
N VAL A 164 2.11 -5.57 12.02
CA VAL A 164 0.95 -4.91 11.41
C VAL A 164 -0.25 -5.87 11.33
N ALA A 165 -0.09 -6.98 10.61
CA ALA A 165 -1.18 -7.91 10.31
C ALA A 165 -1.85 -8.52 11.56
N ASP A 166 -1.06 -8.83 12.60
CA ASP A 166 -1.55 -9.53 13.80
C ASP A 166 -1.91 -8.59 14.95
N SER A 167 -1.81 -7.27 14.74
CA SER A 167 -2.10 -6.30 15.79
C SER A 167 -3.60 -6.24 16.12
N LEU A 168 -3.91 -5.99 17.40
CA LEU A 168 -5.29 -5.86 17.86
C LEU A 168 -6.06 -4.77 17.08
N LEU A 169 -5.39 -3.65 16.76
CA LEU A 169 -5.98 -2.57 15.98
C LEU A 169 -6.42 -3.06 14.59
N VAL A 170 -5.54 -3.79 13.89
CA VAL A 170 -5.83 -4.36 12.58
C VAL A 170 -6.94 -5.39 12.67
N GLN A 171 -6.93 -6.27 13.67
CA GLN A 171 -8.02 -7.24 13.89
C GLN A 171 -9.38 -6.55 14.10
N GLN A 172 -9.43 -5.47 14.88
CA GLN A 172 -10.66 -4.70 15.10
C GLN A 172 -11.16 -4.03 13.81
N MET A 173 -10.25 -3.42 13.04
CA MET A 173 -10.61 -2.79 11.76
C MET A 173 -11.06 -3.83 10.72
N ASN A 174 -10.39 -4.98 10.64
CA ASN A 174 -10.77 -6.09 9.78
C ASN A 174 -12.17 -6.63 10.11
N ASN A 175 -12.45 -6.88 11.38
CA ASN A 175 -13.76 -7.36 11.82
C ASN A 175 -14.88 -6.36 11.47
N ALA A 176 -14.63 -5.06 11.65
CA ALA A 176 -15.56 -4.01 11.26
C ALA A 176 -15.77 -3.97 9.74
N SER A 177 -14.70 -4.10 8.93
CA SER A 177 -14.80 -4.16 7.47
C SER A 177 -15.56 -5.39 6.99
N VAL A 178 -15.32 -6.58 7.55
CA VAL A 178 -16.08 -7.80 7.21
C VAL A 178 -17.56 -7.60 7.52
N ALA A 179 -17.89 -7.14 8.73
CA ALA A 179 -19.28 -6.89 9.13
C ALA A 179 -19.95 -5.83 8.23
N TRP A 180 -19.20 -4.81 7.82
CA TRP A 180 -19.70 -3.80 6.90
C TRP A 180 -19.96 -4.37 5.50
N LEU A 181 -19.06 -5.18 4.94
CA LEU A 181 -19.28 -5.84 3.65
C LEU A 181 -20.49 -6.79 3.69
N LEU A 182 -20.64 -7.54 4.78
CA LEU A 182 -21.81 -8.39 5.02
C LEU A 182 -23.11 -7.58 5.08
N ALA A 183 -23.11 -6.46 5.81
CA ALA A 183 -24.25 -5.54 5.89
C ALA A 183 -24.58 -4.92 4.50
N ASN A 184 -23.60 -4.87 3.59
CA ASN A 184 -23.74 -4.47 2.19
C ASN A 184 -23.92 -5.68 1.23
N SER A 185 -24.48 -6.79 1.72
CA SER A 185 -24.86 -7.97 0.92
C SER A 185 -23.72 -8.70 0.20
N ALA A 186 -22.46 -8.53 0.63
CA ALA A 186 -21.40 -9.45 0.27
C ALA A 186 -21.61 -10.78 0.99
N GLU A 187 -21.23 -11.88 0.34
CA GLU A 187 -21.22 -13.20 0.99
C GLU A 187 -20.07 -13.29 2.00
N GLU A 188 -20.18 -14.12 3.04
CA GLU A 188 -19.18 -14.18 4.11
C GLU A 188 -17.79 -14.57 3.61
N ALA A 189 -17.71 -15.55 2.71
CA ALA A 189 -16.44 -15.96 2.11
C ALA A 189 -15.82 -14.82 1.30
N GLU A 190 -16.63 -14.13 0.48
CA GLU A 190 -16.19 -13.00 -0.32
C GLU A 190 -15.74 -11.82 0.55
N ALA A 191 -16.52 -11.45 1.57
CA ALA A 191 -16.18 -10.39 2.51
C ALA A 191 -14.84 -10.66 3.20
N LYS A 192 -14.60 -11.90 3.63
CA LYS A 192 -13.33 -12.32 4.24
C LYS A 192 -12.17 -12.24 3.23
N SER A 193 -12.35 -12.72 2.00
CA SER A 193 -11.32 -12.63 0.96
C SER A 193 -10.97 -11.19 0.57
N LEU A 194 -11.96 -10.30 0.50
CA LEU A 194 -11.75 -8.87 0.22
C LEU A 194 -10.95 -8.19 1.34
N VAL A 195 -11.28 -8.48 2.60
CA VAL A 195 -10.52 -7.97 3.75
C VAL A 195 -9.13 -8.58 3.80
N GLN A 196 -8.96 -9.86 3.45
CA GLN A 196 -7.64 -10.48 3.37
C GLN A 196 -6.76 -9.78 2.31
N ARG A 197 -7.31 -9.43 1.15
CA ARG A 197 -6.60 -8.63 0.13
C ARG A 197 -6.23 -7.24 0.61
N LEU A 198 -7.12 -6.58 1.35
CA LEU A 198 -6.83 -5.30 2.00
C LEU A 198 -5.62 -5.44 2.92
N VAL A 199 -5.62 -6.45 3.81
CA VAL A 199 -4.53 -6.73 4.76
C VAL A 199 -3.22 -7.03 4.03
N ASN A 200 -3.28 -7.79 2.93
CA ASN A 200 -2.10 -8.15 2.13
C ASN A 200 -1.31 -6.93 1.63
N GLY A 201 -2.02 -5.85 1.25
CA GLY A 201 -1.44 -4.59 0.79
C GLY A 201 -1.30 -3.48 1.86
N LEU A 202 -1.83 -3.69 3.07
CA LEU A 202 -1.96 -2.65 4.11
C LEU A 202 -0.61 -1.99 4.48
N THR A 203 0.45 -2.78 4.63
CA THR A 203 1.79 -2.27 4.93
C THR A 203 2.28 -1.28 3.86
N GLY A 204 1.94 -1.53 2.59
CA GLY A 204 2.27 -0.61 1.49
C GLY A 204 1.46 0.69 1.57
N HIS A 205 0.19 0.65 1.96
CA HIS A 205 -0.59 1.86 2.19
C HIS A 205 -0.13 2.66 3.40
N LEU A 206 0.27 1.99 4.48
CA LEU A 206 0.90 2.62 5.65
C LEU A 206 2.19 3.33 5.27
N LEU A 207 3.06 2.65 4.53
CA LEU A 207 4.30 3.23 4.02
C LEU A 207 4.03 4.50 3.21
N ALA A 208 3.11 4.44 2.23
CA ALA A 208 2.76 5.60 1.42
C ALA A 208 2.22 6.77 2.26
N ALA A 209 1.31 6.50 3.20
CA ALA A 209 0.73 7.52 4.08
C ALA A 209 1.81 8.20 4.95
N ILE A 210 2.78 7.43 5.44
CA ILE A 210 3.88 7.94 6.26
C ILE A 210 4.87 8.73 5.39
N ALA A 211 5.23 8.23 4.21
CA ALA A 211 6.16 8.90 3.30
C ALA A 211 5.64 10.28 2.84
N GLU A 212 4.36 10.35 2.46
CA GLU A 212 3.72 11.61 2.03
C GLU A 212 3.61 12.67 3.13
N ASN A 213 3.63 12.25 4.40
CA ASN A 213 3.52 13.15 5.56
C ASN A 213 4.69 12.93 6.52
N ALA A 214 5.88 12.67 5.96
CA ALA A 214 7.02 12.23 6.75
C ALA A 214 7.35 13.17 7.93
N PRO A 215 7.39 14.52 7.78
CA PRO A 215 7.66 15.41 8.90
C PRO A 215 6.65 15.24 10.05
N SER A 216 5.36 15.09 9.73
CA SER A 216 4.28 14.91 10.70
C SER A 216 4.35 13.56 11.42
N PHE A 217 4.87 12.53 10.74
CA PHE A 217 4.99 11.16 11.25
C PHE A 217 6.43 10.77 11.61
N ALA A 218 7.27 11.72 12.04
CA ALA A 218 8.68 11.48 12.37
C ALA A 218 8.93 10.26 13.27
N GLN A 219 8.08 10.01 14.28
CA GLN A 219 8.22 8.88 15.19
C GLN A 219 7.93 7.51 14.55
N LEU A 220 7.20 7.50 13.42
CA LEU A 220 6.81 6.28 12.70
C LEU A 220 7.85 5.88 11.63
N GLN A 221 8.63 6.85 11.14
CA GLN A 221 9.59 6.64 10.04
C GLN A 221 10.53 5.45 10.29
N LYS A 222 11.02 5.29 11.53
CA LYS A 222 11.94 4.21 11.92
C LYS A 222 11.36 2.80 11.71
N PHE A 223 10.06 2.61 11.88
CA PHE A 223 9.41 1.31 11.73
C PHE A 223 9.34 0.87 10.27
N PHE A 224 9.36 1.83 9.35
CA PHE A 224 9.32 1.60 7.91
C PHE A 224 10.67 1.88 7.23
N ARG A 225 11.72 2.18 8.01
CA ARG A 225 13.09 2.48 7.54
C ARG A 225 13.17 3.62 6.53
N LEU A 226 12.24 4.59 6.64
CA LEU A 226 12.18 5.77 5.78
C LEU A 226 13.43 6.63 5.97
N GLY A 227 14.07 7.04 4.86
CA GLY A 227 15.21 7.96 4.90
C GLY A 227 16.51 7.40 5.51
N ASN A 228 16.56 6.12 5.88
CA ASN A 228 17.79 5.49 6.37
C ASN A 228 18.78 5.26 5.21
N SER A 229 19.55 6.28 4.84
CA SER A 229 20.78 6.07 4.06
C SER A 229 21.87 5.63 5.05
N LEU A 230 22.17 4.33 5.10
CA LEU A 230 23.18 3.77 5.99
C LEU A 230 24.60 4.17 5.52
N LEU A 231 25.05 5.37 5.88
CA LEU A 231 26.46 5.74 5.86
C LEU A 231 26.91 6.05 7.30
N PRO A 232 27.50 5.09 8.05
CA PRO A 232 28.10 5.34 9.35
C PRO A 232 29.53 5.92 9.29
N THR A 233 29.99 6.37 8.11
CA THR A 233 31.38 6.80 7.90
C THR A 233 31.48 8.04 7.02
N SER A 234 30.85 9.13 7.42
CA SER A 234 31.18 10.44 6.85
C SER A 234 31.10 11.50 7.94
N THR A 235 32.22 11.70 8.64
CA THR A 235 32.51 12.97 9.32
C THR A 235 32.65 14.06 8.25
N SER A 236 31.53 14.56 7.76
CA SER A 236 31.47 15.70 6.85
C SER A 236 30.14 16.41 7.08
N THR A 237 30.21 17.55 7.78
CA THR A 237 29.30 18.70 7.67
C THR A 237 27.95 18.39 7.01
N VAL A 238 26.95 18.12 7.85
CA VAL A 238 25.57 17.83 7.46
C VAL A 238 25.00 19.01 6.67
N THR A 239 24.99 18.88 5.35
CA THR A 239 24.16 19.69 4.46
C THR A 239 23.55 18.79 3.37
N ALA A 240 22.23 18.57 3.49
CA ALA A 240 21.31 18.15 2.43
C ALA A 240 21.38 16.70 1.87
N GLY A 241 21.74 15.71 2.69
CA GLY A 241 21.62 14.26 2.37
C GLY A 241 20.45 13.51 3.02
N ASP A 242 19.70 14.14 3.95
CA ASP A 242 18.60 13.54 4.73
C ASP A 242 17.20 13.65 4.08
N LYS A 243 17.14 13.83 2.75
CA LYS A 243 15.85 14.00 2.06
C LYS A 243 15.27 12.64 1.73
N ILE A 244 14.13 12.33 2.34
CA ILE A 244 13.27 11.22 1.92
C ILE A 244 12.94 11.41 0.44
N ASP A 245 13.39 10.49 -0.41
CA ASP A 245 12.98 10.41 -1.80
C ASP A 245 11.54 9.90 -1.84
N LEU A 246 10.59 10.82 -1.85
CA LEU A 246 9.16 10.52 -1.79
C LEU A 246 8.74 9.57 -2.90
N TYR A 247 9.20 9.79 -4.14
CA TYR A 247 8.76 8.97 -5.26
C TYR A 247 9.32 7.55 -5.16
N ARG A 248 10.54 7.38 -4.66
CA ARG A 248 11.12 6.07 -4.38
C ARG A 248 10.36 5.32 -3.29
N GLU A 249 9.97 6.01 -2.23
CA GLU A 249 9.18 5.41 -1.16
C GLU A 249 7.76 5.06 -1.63
N LEU A 250 7.16 5.87 -2.50
CA LEU A 250 5.86 5.58 -3.11
C LEU A 250 5.92 4.40 -4.08
N TYR A 251 7.01 4.26 -4.85
CA TYR A 251 7.25 3.07 -5.66
C TYR A 251 7.44 1.82 -4.80
N ARG A 252 8.26 1.90 -3.74
CA ARG A 252 8.42 0.82 -2.77
C ARG A 252 7.08 0.40 -2.16
N ALA A 253 6.25 1.38 -1.81
CA ALA A 253 4.90 1.16 -1.33
C ALA A 253 4.02 0.45 -2.36
N SER A 254 4.08 0.84 -3.65
CA SER A 254 3.25 0.26 -4.70
C SER A 254 3.54 -1.22 -4.94
N LEU A 255 4.81 -1.64 -4.84
CA LEU A 255 5.19 -3.06 -4.92
C LEU A 255 4.46 -3.90 -3.86
N ILE A 256 4.32 -3.38 -2.65
CA ILE A 256 3.61 -4.04 -1.55
C ILE A 256 2.10 -3.95 -1.73
N GLN A 257 1.59 -2.79 -2.18
CA GLN A 257 0.17 -2.61 -2.45
C GLN A 257 -0.34 -3.55 -3.54
N SER A 258 0.53 -3.97 -4.48
CA SER A 258 0.18 -4.96 -5.52
C SER A 258 -0.28 -6.30 -4.95
N TYR A 259 0.05 -6.62 -3.69
CA TYR A 259 -0.45 -7.82 -3.02
C TYR A 259 -1.96 -7.82 -2.76
N SER A 260 -2.63 -6.67 -2.88
CA SER A 260 -4.09 -6.59 -2.81
C SER A 260 -4.77 -6.91 -4.15
N GLU A 261 -4.03 -7.00 -5.25
CA GLU A 261 -4.60 -7.22 -6.58
C GLU A 261 -5.28 -8.59 -6.68
N PRO A 262 -6.50 -8.66 -7.21
CA PRO A 262 -7.20 -9.93 -7.38
C PRO A 262 -6.43 -10.83 -8.35
N LEU A 263 -6.36 -12.12 -8.04
CA LEU A 263 -5.84 -13.08 -9.00
C LEU A 263 -6.92 -13.32 -10.07
N PHE A 264 -6.68 -12.80 -11.28
CA PHE A 264 -7.66 -12.83 -12.37
C PHE A 264 -9.01 -12.19 -11.96
N ALA A 265 -10.09 -12.97 -12.03
CA ALA A 265 -11.43 -12.59 -11.61
C ALA A 265 -11.83 -13.31 -10.32
N GLU A 266 -10.88 -13.63 -9.43
CA GLU A 266 -11.14 -14.24 -8.13
C GLU A 266 -11.21 -13.21 -7.00
N SER A 267 -11.84 -13.58 -5.88
CA SER A 267 -11.98 -12.69 -4.71
C SER A 267 -10.71 -12.65 -3.85
N PHE A 268 -9.76 -13.57 -4.06
CA PHE A 268 -8.46 -13.66 -3.38
C PHE A 268 -7.31 -13.12 -4.27
N SER A 269 -6.18 -12.76 -3.67
CA SER A 269 -4.98 -12.33 -4.40
C SER A 269 -3.94 -13.44 -4.56
N LEU A 270 -2.93 -13.18 -5.39
CA LEU A 270 -1.79 -14.08 -5.55
C LEU A 270 -1.15 -14.44 -4.21
N LYS A 271 -1.03 -13.47 -3.28
CA LYS A 271 -0.42 -13.67 -1.96
C LYS A 271 -1.16 -14.67 -1.09
N ASP A 272 -2.48 -14.82 -1.26
CA ASP A 272 -3.31 -15.76 -0.49
C ASP A 272 -3.03 -17.22 -0.83
N VAL A 273 -2.62 -17.47 -2.07
CA VAL A 273 -2.43 -18.82 -2.61
C VAL A 273 -0.98 -19.07 -3.03
N TYR A 274 -0.08 -18.14 -2.73
CA TYR A 274 1.31 -18.24 -3.17
C TYR A 274 2.03 -19.36 -2.43
N VAL A 275 2.61 -20.27 -3.21
CA VAL A 275 3.53 -21.30 -2.73
C VAL A 275 4.88 -21.06 -3.39
N SER A 276 5.92 -20.90 -2.58
CA SER A 276 7.29 -20.68 -3.07
C SER A 276 7.71 -21.83 -3.99
N PRO A 277 8.09 -21.55 -5.25
CA PRO A 277 8.62 -22.57 -6.14
C PRO A 277 9.92 -23.17 -5.61
N LYS A 278 10.19 -24.42 -6.01
CA LYS A 278 11.49 -25.04 -5.80
C LYS A 278 12.23 -25.11 -7.14
N GLY A 279 13.52 -24.78 -7.13
CA GLY A 279 14.40 -24.83 -8.28
C GLY A 279 15.51 -25.86 -8.10
N GLN A 280 16.14 -26.27 -9.20
CA GLN A 280 17.35 -27.08 -9.17
C GLN A 280 18.53 -26.21 -9.61
N PRO A 281 19.57 -26.02 -8.77
CA PRO A 281 20.75 -25.27 -9.16
C PRO A 281 21.48 -25.99 -10.30
N LEU A 282 21.78 -25.25 -11.36
CA LEU A 282 22.59 -25.73 -12.47
C LEU A 282 24.00 -25.14 -12.34
N GLU A 283 24.96 -25.97 -11.93
CA GLU A 283 26.37 -25.60 -12.06
C GLU A 283 26.80 -25.76 -13.52
N LYS A 284 27.43 -24.74 -14.09
CA LYS A 284 28.11 -24.82 -15.40
C LYS A 284 29.36 -25.70 -15.29
N ASN A 285 29.20 -27.00 -15.03
CA ASN A 285 30.23 -27.96 -15.36
C ASN A 285 30.13 -28.17 -16.88
N GLY A 286 31.20 -27.83 -17.61
CA GLY A 286 31.27 -27.73 -19.08
C GLY A 286 31.00 -29.00 -19.89
N SER A 287 30.37 -30.01 -19.30
CA SER A 287 29.82 -31.18 -19.96
C SER A 287 28.31 -31.19 -19.68
N GLY A 288 27.48 -31.12 -20.72
CA GLY A 288 26.00 -31.06 -20.65
C GLY A 288 25.30 -32.29 -20.05
N GLN A 289 25.84 -32.85 -18.97
CA GLN A 289 25.17 -33.81 -18.12
C GLN A 289 24.59 -33.04 -16.94
N MET A 290 23.25 -33.01 -16.87
CA MET A 290 22.52 -32.62 -15.68
C MET A 290 23.05 -33.44 -14.50
N PRO A 291 23.62 -32.84 -13.44
CA PRO A 291 23.96 -33.58 -12.24
C PRO A 291 22.66 -34.16 -11.67
N THR A 292 22.52 -35.48 -11.76
CA THR A 292 21.31 -36.25 -11.40
C THR A 292 20.96 -36.23 -9.90
N THR A 293 21.64 -35.40 -9.11
CA THR A 293 21.56 -35.40 -7.64
C THR A 293 21.56 -34.02 -6.98
N SER A 294 21.48 -32.91 -7.73
CA SER A 294 21.34 -31.59 -7.09
C SER A 294 19.99 -31.48 -6.40
N GLN A 295 20.00 -31.37 -5.07
CA GLN A 295 18.79 -31.27 -4.25
C GLN A 295 17.99 -30.02 -4.66
N ALA A 296 16.67 -30.16 -4.77
CA ALA A 296 15.79 -29.02 -5.03
C ALA A 296 15.89 -28.01 -3.87
N VAL A 297 16.08 -26.74 -4.21
CA VAL A 297 16.24 -25.63 -3.27
C VAL A 297 15.00 -24.74 -3.32
N ASP A 298 14.60 -24.19 -2.18
CA ASP A 298 13.58 -23.15 -2.13
C ASP A 298 14.06 -21.90 -2.88
N LEU A 299 13.28 -21.44 -3.87
CA LEU A 299 13.70 -20.40 -4.80
C LEU A 299 13.88 -19.04 -4.10
N MET A 300 13.04 -18.71 -3.11
CA MET A 300 13.19 -17.46 -2.33
C MET A 300 14.50 -17.47 -1.55
N THR A 301 14.80 -18.56 -0.85
CA THR A 301 16.04 -18.72 -0.08
C THR A 301 17.27 -18.64 -0.98
N TRP A 302 17.22 -19.29 -2.14
CA TRP A 302 18.30 -19.22 -3.13
C TRP A 302 18.49 -17.80 -3.67
N ALA A 303 17.40 -17.10 -4.03
CA ALA A 303 17.46 -15.74 -4.55
C ALA A 303 18.00 -14.74 -3.51
N GLN A 304 17.66 -14.93 -2.23
CA GLN A 304 18.22 -14.12 -1.14
C GLN A 304 19.74 -14.29 -1.02
N GLN A 305 20.27 -15.50 -1.23
CA GLN A 305 21.72 -15.75 -1.19
C GLN A 305 22.45 -15.02 -2.34
N GLN A 306 21.80 -14.91 -3.51
CA GLN A 306 22.38 -14.22 -4.67
C GLN A 306 22.57 -12.71 -4.43
N LEU A 307 21.89 -12.09 -3.45
CA LEU A 307 22.09 -10.67 -3.14
C LEU A 307 23.50 -10.33 -2.64
N SER A 308 24.27 -11.32 -2.20
CA SER A 308 25.68 -11.11 -1.80
C SER A 308 26.65 -11.12 -2.99
N ASP A 309 26.24 -11.67 -4.13
CA ASP A 309 27.02 -11.68 -5.35
C ASP A 309 26.68 -10.43 -6.19
N LEU A 310 27.69 -9.59 -6.42
CA LEU A 310 27.55 -8.34 -7.17
C LEU A 310 28.17 -8.42 -8.57
N GLU A 311 28.78 -9.57 -8.91
CA GLU A 311 29.54 -9.74 -10.15
C GLU A 311 28.74 -10.52 -11.20
N THR A 312 27.73 -11.30 -10.78
CA THR A 312 26.98 -12.19 -11.67
C THR A 312 25.50 -11.83 -11.79
N VAL A 313 24.88 -12.36 -12.86
CA VAL A 313 23.43 -12.27 -13.09
C VAL A 313 22.82 -13.63 -12.76
N ALA A 314 21.87 -13.64 -11.83
CA ALA A 314 21.08 -14.81 -11.51
C ALA A 314 20.02 -15.06 -12.58
N LEU A 315 19.98 -16.27 -13.13
CA LEU A 315 19.02 -16.68 -14.17
C LEU A 315 18.09 -17.76 -13.62
N ILE A 316 16.78 -17.59 -13.81
CA ILE A 316 15.75 -18.56 -13.42
C ILE A 316 15.04 -19.03 -14.69
N GLU A 317 15.21 -20.31 -15.00
CA GLU A 317 14.62 -20.95 -16.18
C GLU A 317 13.55 -21.96 -15.78
N SER A 318 12.46 -22.00 -16.55
CA SER A 318 11.41 -23.01 -16.47
C SER A 318 10.49 -22.88 -17.67
N GLU A 319 9.64 -23.87 -17.90
CA GLU A 319 8.59 -23.79 -18.92
C GLU A 319 7.53 -22.72 -18.56
N VAL A 320 6.66 -22.41 -19.52
CA VAL A 320 5.54 -21.48 -19.32
C VAL A 320 4.60 -22.04 -18.24
N GLY A 321 4.08 -21.16 -17.38
CA GLY A 321 3.13 -21.54 -16.33
C GLY A 321 3.73 -22.01 -15.01
N TYR A 322 5.06 -22.14 -14.90
CA TYR A 322 5.74 -22.52 -13.65
C TYR A 322 5.88 -21.39 -12.61
N GLY A 323 5.22 -20.24 -12.83
CA GLY A 323 5.11 -19.18 -11.83
C GLY A 323 6.30 -18.21 -11.75
N LYS A 324 7.14 -18.09 -12.80
CA LYS A 324 8.27 -17.11 -12.84
C LYS A 324 7.82 -15.68 -12.54
N SER A 325 6.81 -15.19 -13.26
CA SER A 325 6.29 -13.83 -13.08
C SER A 325 5.65 -13.63 -11.69
N SER A 326 4.95 -14.64 -11.19
CA SER A 326 4.39 -14.65 -9.83
C SER A 326 5.50 -14.55 -8.78
N PHE A 327 6.58 -15.33 -8.95
CA PHE A 327 7.76 -15.25 -8.10
C PHE A 327 8.38 -13.86 -8.12
N CYS A 328 8.63 -13.27 -9.29
CA CYS A 328 9.22 -11.93 -9.41
C CYS A 328 8.40 -10.86 -8.66
N ARG A 329 7.07 -10.89 -8.81
CA ARG A 329 6.16 -9.94 -8.11
C ARG A 329 6.16 -10.13 -6.60
N ILE A 330 6.05 -11.38 -6.13
CA ILE A 330 6.10 -11.67 -4.69
C ILE A 330 7.47 -11.30 -4.12
N TRP A 331 8.55 -11.63 -4.82
CA TRP A 331 9.91 -11.34 -4.38
C TRP A 331 10.20 -9.85 -4.30
N ALA A 332 9.76 -9.07 -5.29
CA ALA A 332 9.89 -7.62 -5.28
C ALA A 332 9.26 -6.99 -4.02
N GLY A 333 8.05 -7.41 -3.65
CA GLY A 333 7.40 -6.88 -2.45
C GLY A 333 8.07 -7.33 -1.13
N ILE A 334 8.64 -8.54 -1.07
CA ILE A 334 9.39 -9.01 0.10
C ILE A 334 10.68 -8.20 0.27
N LEU A 335 11.44 -8.00 -0.81
CA LEU A 335 12.64 -7.17 -0.80
C LEU A 335 12.34 -5.72 -0.38
N ALA A 336 11.23 -5.16 -0.86
CA ALA A 336 10.76 -3.81 -0.51
C ALA A 336 10.45 -3.66 1.00
N GLN A 337 10.07 -4.74 1.67
CA GLN A 337 9.81 -4.76 3.12
C GLN A 337 11.04 -5.08 3.94
N GLU A 338 11.79 -6.12 3.55
CA GLU A 338 12.77 -6.76 4.42
C GLU A 338 14.22 -6.35 4.11
N ALA A 339 14.55 -6.13 2.83
CA ALA A 339 15.91 -5.83 2.39
C ALA A 339 16.19 -4.32 2.28
N TYR A 340 15.16 -3.49 2.20
CA TYR A 340 15.30 -2.02 2.23
C TYR A 340 15.87 -1.56 3.58
N PRO A 341 16.80 -0.58 3.63
CA PRO A 341 17.29 0.28 2.54
C PRO A 341 18.54 -0.24 1.82
N ASN A 342 19.00 -1.48 2.06
CA ASN A 342 20.18 -2.00 1.36
C ASN A 342 19.88 -2.23 -0.13
N TRP A 343 18.67 -2.73 -0.42
CA TRP A 343 18.19 -3.02 -1.76
C TRP A 343 16.86 -2.33 -2.06
N MET A 344 16.77 -1.70 -3.23
CA MET A 344 15.54 -1.26 -3.86
C MET A 344 15.23 -2.21 -5.03
N PRO A 345 14.22 -3.09 -4.92
CA PRO A 345 13.81 -3.95 -6.02
C PRO A 345 13.17 -3.11 -7.12
N VAL A 346 13.63 -3.27 -8.37
CA VAL A 346 13.09 -2.61 -9.56
C VAL A 346 12.53 -3.70 -10.47
N LEU A 347 11.21 -3.85 -10.47
CA LEU A 347 10.52 -4.82 -11.32
C LEU A 347 10.29 -4.23 -12.71
N ILE A 348 10.84 -4.88 -13.73
CA ILE A 348 10.70 -4.50 -15.14
C ILE A 348 10.11 -5.68 -15.90
N ASN A 349 8.98 -5.43 -16.57
CA ASN A 349 8.38 -6.42 -17.46
C ASN A 349 8.94 -6.26 -18.88
N LEU A 350 9.76 -7.22 -19.31
CA LEU A 350 10.42 -7.15 -20.62
C LEU A 350 9.46 -7.40 -21.79
N SER A 351 8.25 -7.91 -21.57
CA SER A 351 7.25 -7.99 -22.65
C SER A 351 6.64 -6.63 -23.02
N GLU A 352 6.84 -5.62 -22.17
CA GLU A 352 6.21 -4.29 -22.30
C GLU A 352 7.23 -3.17 -22.58
N VAL A 353 8.52 -3.50 -22.67
CA VAL A 353 9.55 -2.52 -23.05
C VAL A 353 9.39 -2.11 -24.51
N THR A 354 9.66 -0.84 -24.79
CA THR A 354 9.79 -0.31 -26.15
C THR A 354 11.27 -0.14 -26.45
N PRO A 355 11.81 -0.82 -27.49
CA PRO A 355 13.21 -0.64 -27.89
C PRO A 355 13.53 0.84 -28.17
N CYS A 356 14.58 1.34 -27.52
CA CYS A 356 15.06 2.71 -27.63
C CYS A 356 16.54 2.74 -28.02
N GLU A 357 17.12 3.94 -28.15
CA GLU A 357 18.53 4.11 -28.56
C GLU A 357 19.54 3.63 -27.50
N SER A 358 19.18 3.70 -26.21
CA SER A 358 20.01 3.21 -25.10
C SER A 358 19.32 2.11 -24.30
N LEU A 359 20.13 1.32 -23.58
CA LEU A 359 19.62 0.31 -22.65
C LEU A 359 18.82 0.97 -21.53
N GLU A 360 19.27 2.10 -20.99
CA GLU A 360 18.52 2.78 -19.92
C GLU A 360 17.16 3.27 -20.42
N ALA A 361 17.10 3.85 -21.62
CA ALA A 361 15.84 4.30 -22.22
C ALA A 361 14.88 3.12 -22.48
N THR A 362 15.43 1.98 -22.93
CA THR A 362 14.65 0.77 -23.16
C THR A 362 14.10 0.21 -21.84
N LEU A 363 14.92 0.09 -20.79
CA LEU A 363 14.48 -0.39 -19.49
C LEU A 363 13.50 0.58 -18.81
N ASN A 364 13.71 1.89 -18.94
CA ASN A 364 12.80 2.94 -18.49
C ASN A 364 11.39 2.79 -19.07
N SER A 365 11.28 2.39 -20.35
CA SER A 365 9.97 2.25 -21.00
C SER A 365 9.10 1.13 -20.40
N GLY A 366 9.73 0.07 -19.86
CA GLY A 366 9.05 -1.01 -19.15
C GLY A 366 8.93 -0.78 -17.64
N PHE A 367 9.52 0.30 -17.12
CA PHE A 367 9.42 0.68 -15.72
C PHE A 367 8.04 1.29 -15.44
N LYS A 368 7.09 0.41 -15.12
CA LYS A 368 5.71 0.81 -14.83
C LYS A 368 5.59 1.40 -13.43
N GLY A 369 5.54 2.71 -13.40
CA GLY A 369 5.04 3.47 -12.27
C GLY A 369 4.81 4.89 -12.74
N ASN A 370 3.61 5.45 -12.52
CA ASN A 370 3.28 6.85 -12.83
C ASN A 370 4.04 7.83 -11.91
N PHE A 371 5.28 7.50 -11.56
CA PHE A 371 6.14 8.32 -10.74
C PHE A 371 6.90 9.22 -11.70
N HIS A 372 7.04 10.50 -11.37
CA HIS A 372 7.84 11.47 -12.12
C HIS A 372 9.35 11.17 -12.01
N VAL A 373 9.73 9.90 -12.04
CA VAL A 373 11.05 9.38 -11.74
C VAL A 373 11.62 8.74 -12.99
N ASN A 374 12.87 9.08 -13.26
CA ASN A 374 13.69 8.43 -14.26
C ASN A 374 14.52 7.32 -13.61
N LEU A 375 14.38 6.06 -14.06
CA LEU A 375 15.16 4.93 -13.53
C LEU A 375 16.67 5.20 -13.63
N SER A 376 17.13 5.93 -14.65
CA SER A 376 18.55 6.25 -14.79
C SER A 376 19.09 7.01 -13.59
N GLU A 377 18.32 7.97 -13.05
CA GLU A 377 18.70 8.71 -11.85
C GLU A 377 18.84 7.80 -10.63
N TRP A 378 18.02 6.75 -10.53
CA TRP A 378 18.12 5.78 -9.44
C TRP A 378 19.29 4.83 -9.59
N LEU A 379 19.64 4.45 -10.82
CA LEU A 379 20.78 3.57 -11.10
C LEU A 379 22.13 4.28 -10.87
N GLU A 380 22.19 5.61 -11.04
CA GLU A 380 23.37 6.41 -10.74
C GLU A 380 23.63 6.58 -9.23
N LEU A 381 22.60 6.40 -8.41
CA LEU A 381 22.71 6.55 -6.96
C LEU A 381 23.35 5.31 -6.32
N SER A 382 24.33 5.53 -5.45
CA SER A 382 25.04 4.47 -4.76
C SER A 382 24.24 3.79 -3.64
N HIS A 383 23.17 4.44 -3.17
CA HIS A 383 22.32 3.94 -2.10
C HIS A 383 20.88 4.49 -2.14
N PRO A 384 19.87 3.68 -1.76
CA PRO A 384 19.80 2.22 -1.87
C PRO A 384 20.29 1.68 -3.22
N ARG A 385 20.91 0.50 -3.23
CA ARG A 385 21.30 -0.17 -4.48
C ARG A 385 20.06 -0.72 -5.18
N CYS A 386 19.96 -0.56 -6.48
CA CYS A 386 18.86 -1.13 -7.25
C CYS A 386 19.13 -2.61 -7.57
N LEU A 387 18.16 -3.48 -7.29
CA LEU A 387 18.13 -4.85 -7.79
C LEU A 387 17.14 -4.91 -8.96
N LEU A 388 17.64 -5.11 -10.18
CA LEU A 388 16.79 -5.25 -11.36
C LEU A 388 16.19 -6.66 -11.43
N LEU A 389 14.86 -6.75 -11.37
CA LEU A 389 14.10 -7.97 -11.60
C LEU A 389 13.52 -7.91 -13.01
N LEU A 390 14.16 -8.62 -13.95
CA LEU A 390 13.80 -8.64 -15.36
C LEU A 390 12.89 -9.83 -15.66
N ASP A 391 11.58 -9.60 -15.71
CA ASP A 391 10.57 -10.63 -15.99
C ASP A 391 10.32 -10.77 -17.50
N SER A 392 9.88 -11.97 -17.94
CA SER A 392 9.50 -12.26 -19.33
C SER A 392 10.60 -12.02 -20.40
N LEU A 393 11.84 -12.47 -20.14
CA LEU A 393 12.96 -12.31 -21.07
C LEU A 393 12.70 -12.92 -22.46
N ASP A 394 11.99 -14.05 -22.52
CA ASP A 394 11.60 -14.76 -23.75
C ASP A 394 10.51 -14.03 -24.56
N GLU A 395 9.83 -13.06 -23.94
CA GLU A 395 8.76 -12.27 -24.57
C GLU A 395 9.26 -10.90 -25.08
N LEU A 396 10.59 -10.66 -25.06
CA LEU A 396 11.17 -9.43 -25.58
C LEU A 396 10.67 -9.12 -27.00
N PRO A 397 10.25 -7.87 -27.28
CA PRO A 397 9.80 -7.49 -28.61
C PRO A 397 10.92 -7.72 -29.63
N PRO A 398 10.58 -8.18 -30.84
CA PRO A 398 11.58 -8.42 -31.87
C PRO A 398 12.33 -7.13 -32.16
N SER A 399 13.66 -7.19 -32.15
CA SER A 399 14.47 -6.07 -32.61
C SER A 399 14.22 -5.87 -34.10
N TYR A 400 14.21 -4.62 -34.55
CA TYR A 400 14.15 -4.27 -35.99
C TYR A 400 15.31 -4.87 -36.81
N LEU A 401 16.30 -5.47 -36.14
CA LEU A 401 17.51 -6.05 -36.70
C LEU A 401 17.58 -7.59 -36.63
N GLY A 402 16.58 -8.29 -36.07
CA GLY A 402 16.66 -9.74 -35.84
C GLY A 402 15.37 -10.49 -36.19
N LYS A 403 15.47 -11.47 -37.11
CA LYS A 403 14.45 -12.53 -37.24
C LYS A 403 14.61 -13.49 -36.06
N ARG A 404 13.49 -13.78 -35.37
CA ARG A 404 13.42 -14.82 -34.33
C ARG A 404 13.77 -16.19 -34.86
#